data_AF-A0AA42W260-F1
#
_entry.id   AF-A0AA42W260-F1
#
_cell.length_a   1.000
_cell.length_b   1.000
_cell.length_c   1.000
_cell.angle_alpha   90.00
_cell.angle_beta   90.00
_cell.angle_gamma   90.00
#
_symmetry.space_group_name_H-M   'P 1'
#
loop_
_entity.id
_entity.type
_entity.pdbx_description
1 polymer ?
#
loop_
_entity_poly.entity_id
_entity_poly.type
_entity_poly.pdbx_seq_one_letter_code
_entity_poly.pdbx_strand_id
1 'polypeptide(L)'
;MDYLKRYAATTRHKVDMELADRFDWQMRKDGEKPIKQQMATARRAATTMTTLLRDFTHLPDSQAQQLQQSAKTLRTLADSLESLARFAKGYHAFYKAELQREHDARLDKLASERWGNNTVAVEFEWALIAELQTLDGRRALALWMHSQGRHTDTPAENFHSPFPSWTLLGLNKKREAANFLDQAIQRESRHTTIGFGSRHCHVGTIDYEQYLAARKAAAAQAQNLVHKLTHQATH
;
A
#
# COMPACT_ATOMS: atom_id res chain seq x y z
N MET A 1 12.47 9.60 6.25
CA MET A 1 13.60 9.62 5.29
C MET A 1 13.32 10.64 4.19
N ASP A 2 14.32 11.39 3.76
CA ASP A 2 14.18 12.36 2.66
C ASP A 2 14.58 11.72 1.31
N TYR A 3 13.61 11.12 0.64
CA TYR A 3 13.80 10.45 -0.65
C TYR A 3 14.26 11.39 -1.75
N LEU A 4 13.77 12.63 -1.73
CA LEU A 4 14.08 13.62 -2.74
C LEU A 4 15.56 14.01 -2.70
N LYS A 5 16.10 14.29 -1.50
CA LYS A 5 17.54 14.56 -1.33
C LYS A 5 18.41 13.36 -1.71
N ARG A 6 18.01 12.14 -1.33
CA ARG A 6 18.74 10.90 -1.71
C ARG A 6 18.81 10.73 -3.22
N TYR A 7 17.70 10.93 -3.92
CA TYR A 7 17.68 10.84 -5.38
C TYR A 7 18.50 11.97 -6.03
N ALA A 8 18.35 13.21 -5.56
CA ALA A 8 19.08 14.37 -6.06
C ALA A 8 20.61 14.22 -5.94
N ALA A 9 21.09 13.55 -4.87
CA ALA A 9 22.50 13.26 -4.65
C ALA A 9 23.07 12.23 -5.65
N THR A 10 22.25 11.30 -6.14
CA THR A 10 22.69 10.17 -6.98
C THR A 10 22.43 10.38 -8.47
N THR A 11 21.44 11.20 -8.82
CA THR A 11 21.05 11.44 -10.21
C THR A 11 22.00 12.41 -10.93
N ARG A 12 22.20 12.15 -12.23
CA ARG A 12 22.93 13.04 -13.15
C ARG A 12 22.09 14.24 -13.61
N HIS A 13 20.76 14.17 -13.47
CA HIS A 13 19.87 15.26 -13.85
C HIS A 13 19.80 16.30 -12.72
N LYS A 14 20.42 17.46 -12.93
CA LYS A 14 20.35 18.59 -11.99
C LYS A 14 19.15 19.46 -12.32
N VAL A 15 18.41 19.83 -11.28
CA VAL A 15 17.22 20.69 -11.34
C VAL A 15 17.27 21.67 -10.19
N ASP A 16 16.48 22.74 -10.29
CA ASP A 16 16.20 23.62 -9.17
C ASP A 16 15.50 22.82 -8.06
N MET A 17 16.17 22.71 -6.91
CA MET A 17 15.69 21.93 -5.78
C MET A 17 14.55 22.61 -5.02
N GLU A 18 14.44 23.94 -5.07
CA GLU A 18 13.31 24.65 -4.49
C GLU A 18 12.04 24.35 -5.30
N LEU A 19 12.15 24.37 -6.62
CA LEU A 19 11.07 23.96 -7.51
C LEU A 19 10.72 22.48 -7.34
N ALA A 20 11.73 21.60 -7.21
CA ALA A 20 11.50 20.18 -7.00
C ALA A 20 10.76 19.90 -5.68
N ASP A 21 11.09 20.61 -4.60
CA ASP A 21 10.43 20.46 -3.30
C ASP A 21 8.93 20.82 -3.36
N ARG A 22 8.58 21.91 -4.07
CA ARG A 22 7.17 22.31 -4.30
C ARG A 22 6.34 21.24 -5.03
N PHE A 23 6.99 20.42 -5.86
CA PHE A 23 6.35 19.35 -6.62
C PHE A 23 6.53 17.96 -6.01
N ASP A 24 7.21 17.83 -4.86
CA ASP A 24 7.64 16.54 -4.31
C ASP A 24 6.48 15.53 -4.18
N TRP A 25 5.39 15.94 -3.54
CA TRP A 25 4.21 15.09 -3.38
C TRP A 25 3.62 14.63 -4.72
N GLN A 26 3.54 15.54 -5.70
CA GLN A 26 3.01 15.23 -7.03
C GLN A 26 3.93 14.27 -7.79
N MET A 27 5.25 14.45 -7.69
CA MET A 27 6.22 13.56 -8.31
C MET A 27 6.15 12.16 -7.71
N ARG A 28 6.00 12.02 -6.39
CA ARG A 28 5.85 10.71 -5.72
C ARG A 28 4.57 9.97 -6.12
N LYS A 29 3.48 10.71 -6.33
CA LYS A 29 2.16 10.14 -6.64
C LYS A 29 2.00 9.84 -8.13
N ASP A 30 2.22 10.84 -8.97
CA ASP A 30 1.83 10.85 -10.39
C ASP A 30 3.04 10.97 -11.34
N GLY A 31 4.25 11.12 -10.81
CA GLY A 31 5.48 11.29 -11.58
C GLY A 31 5.50 12.60 -12.38
N GLU A 32 5.91 12.52 -13.64
CA GLU A 32 6.08 13.68 -14.53
C GLU A 32 4.77 14.26 -15.08
N LYS A 33 3.63 13.55 -14.95
CA LYS A 33 2.36 13.90 -15.60
C LYS A 33 1.85 15.31 -15.24
N PRO A 34 1.69 15.68 -13.96
CA PRO A 34 1.19 17.01 -13.59
C PRO A 34 2.15 18.13 -14.02
N ILE A 35 3.47 17.87 -14.00
CA ILE A 35 4.49 18.82 -14.43
C ILE A 35 4.39 19.07 -15.94
N LYS A 36 4.23 18.01 -16.75
CA LYS A 36 4.03 18.14 -18.20
C LYS A 36 2.75 18.91 -18.55
N GLN A 37 1.68 18.73 -17.77
CA GLN A 37 0.44 19.49 -17.96
C GLN A 37 0.67 20.98 -17.70
N GLN A 38 1.32 21.34 -16.59
CA GLN A 38 1.64 22.74 -16.29
C GLN A 38 2.59 23.35 -17.32
N MET A 39 3.61 22.60 -17.77
CA MET A 39 4.51 23.00 -18.85
C MET A 39 3.75 23.31 -20.16
N ALA A 40 2.84 22.42 -20.57
CA ALA A 40 2.04 22.62 -21.79
C ALA A 40 1.10 23.83 -21.67
N THR A 41 0.53 24.07 -20.49
CA THR A 41 -0.29 25.26 -20.23
C THR A 41 0.55 26.55 -20.27
N ALA A 42 1.73 26.56 -19.67
CA ALA A 42 2.65 27.70 -19.72
C ALA A 42 3.08 28.03 -21.17
N ARG A 43 3.42 27.02 -21.97
CA ARG A 43 3.74 27.20 -23.40
C ARG A 43 2.58 27.79 -24.18
N ARG A 44 1.37 27.24 -24.01
CA ARG A 44 0.17 27.74 -24.70
C ARG A 44 -0.14 29.18 -24.32
N ALA A 45 -0.11 29.50 -23.02
CA ALA A 45 -0.35 30.86 -22.54
C ALA A 45 0.70 31.86 -23.08
N ALA A 46 1.98 31.49 -23.12
CA ALA A 46 3.02 32.33 -23.72
C ALA A 46 2.80 32.58 -25.22
N THR A 47 2.36 31.55 -25.97
CA THR A 47 1.99 31.70 -27.38
C THR A 47 0.79 32.63 -27.54
N THR A 48 -0.27 32.46 -26.75
CA THR A 48 -1.43 33.36 -26.77
C THR A 48 -1.03 34.81 -26.51
N MET A 49 -0.18 35.09 -25.52
CA MET A 49 0.31 36.45 -25.26
C MET A 49 1.10 37.04 -26.43
N THR A 50 1.90 36.20 -27.11
CA THR A 50 2.64 36.63 -28.32
C THR A 50 1.68 36.93 -29.47
N THR A 51 0.62 36.15 -29.62
CA THR A 51 -0.45 36.40 -30.61
C THR A 51 -1.17 37.71 -30.30
N LEU A 52 -1.52 37.98 -29.04
CA LEU A 52 -2.16 39.23 -28.63
C LEU A 52 -1.29 40.45 -28.97
N LEU A 53 0.02 40.37 -28.72
CA LEU A 53 0.96 41.45 -29.09
C LEU A 53 0.98 41.75 -30.59
N ARG A 54 0.80 40.73 -31.43
CA ARG A 54 0.76 40.88 -32.89
C ARG A 54 -0.58 41.45 -33.35
N ASP A 55 -1.67 40.95 -32.79
CA ASP A 55 -3.03 41.23 -33.28
C ASP A 55 -3.56 42.59 -32.78
N PHE A 56 -3.07 43.09 -31.63
CA PHE A 56 -3.45 44.41 -31.08
C PHE A 56 -2.39 45.47 -31.37
N THR A 57 -2.55 46.19 -32.49
CA THR A 57 -1.57 47.17 -33.02
C THR A 57 -1.55 48.53 -32.30
N HIS A 58 -2.52 48.81 -31.42
CA HIS A 58 -2.65 50.09 -30.70
C HIS A 58 -2.51 49.94 -29.18
N LEU A 59 -1.82 48.88 -28.74
CA LEU A 59 -1.48 48.73 -27.32
C LEU A 59 -0.55 49.85 -26.87
N PRO A 60 -0.81 50.50 -25.72
CA PRO A 60 0.17 51.37 -25.08
C PRO A 60 1.49 50.61 -24.86
N ASP A 61 2.63 51.27 -25.08
CA ASP A 61 3.96 50.65 -24.97
C ASP A 61 4.17 49.93 -23.63
N SER A 62 3.65 50.48 -22.54
CA SER A 62 3.74 49.87 -21.21
C SER A 62 3.01 48.53 -21.13
N GLN A 63 1.84 48.39 -21.76
CA GLN A 63 1.07 47.14 -21.78
C GLN A 63 1.70 46.12 -22.74
N ALA A 64 2.23 46.58 -23.87
CA ALA A 64 2.98 45.73 -24.79
C ALA A 64 4.22 45.13 -24.10
N GLN A 65 4.98 45.94 -23.36
CA GLN A 65 6.12 45.46 -22.58
C GLN A 65 5.72 44.44 -21.51
N GLN A 66 4.63 44.67 -20.79
CA GLN A 66 4.12 43.74 -19.77
C GLN A 66 3.71 42.39 -20.36
N LEU A 67 3.01 42.38 -21.50
CA LEU A 67 2.64 41.16 -22.20
C LEU A 67 3.88 40.39 -22.70
N GLN A 68 4.86 41.11 -23.25
CA GLN A 68 6.10 40.52 -23.73
C GLN A 68 6.89 39.88 -22.58
N GLN A 69 6.98 40.57 -21.44
CA GLN A 69 7.66 40.07 -20.25
C GLN A 69 6.93 38.86 -19.65
N SER A 70 5.60 38.87 -19.63
CA SER A 70 4.78 37.74 -19.16
C SER A 70 4.97 36.51 -20.04
N ALA A 71 4.95 36.69 -21.38
CA ALA A 71 5.21 35.61 -22.33
C ALA A 71 6.60 35.02 -22.14
N LYS A 72 7.63 35.86 -21.95
CA LYS A 72 9.00 35.43 -21.66
C LYS A 72 9.08 34.63 -20.36
N THR A 73 8.46 35.14 -19.29
CA THR A 73 8.42 34.48 -17.97
C THR A 73 7.78 33.09 -18.07
N LEU A 74 6.67 32.95 -18.79
CA LEU A 74 6.00 31.67 -18.99
C LEU A 74 6.83 30.68 -19.84
N ARG A 75 7.59 31.17 -20.83
CA ARG A 75 8.54 30.31 -21.57
C ARG A 75 9.65 29.80 -20.66
N THR A 76 10.29 30.69 -19.89
CA THR A 76 11.32 30.30 -18.93
C THR A 76 10.78 29.29 -17.91
N LEU A 77 9.57 29.52 -17.37
CA LEU A 77 8.91 28.56 -16.49
C LEU A 77 8.71 27.21 -17.19
N ALA A 78 8.25 27.20 -18.44
CA ALA A 78 8.07 25.96 -19.19
C ALA A 78 9.40 25.19 -19.38
N ASP A 79 10.52 25.89 -19.60
CA ASP A 79 11.84 25.27 -19.75
C ASP A 79 12.34 24.67 -18.41
N SER A 80 12.11 25.37 -17.30
CA SER A 80 12.36 24.84 -15.96
C SER A 80 11.52 23.60 -15.66
N LEU A 81 10.23 23.62 -16.03
CA LEU A 81 9.33 22.48 -15.86
C LEU A 81 9.70 21.30 -16.76
N GLU A 82 10.27 21.54 -17.94
CA GLU A 82 10.77 20.45 -18.80
C GLU A 82 11.91 19.68 -18.12
N SER A 83 12.88 20.42 -17.55
CA SER A 83 13.99 19.82 -16.80
C SER A 83 13.47 19.06 -15.58
N LEU A 84 12.52 19.65 -14.86
CA LEU A 84 11.85 19.01 -13.72
C LEU A 84 11.09 17.74 -14.12
N ALA A 85 10.39 17.73 -15.26
CA ALA A 85 9.64 16.56 -15.71
C ALA A 85 10.56 15.35 -15.97
N ARG A 86 11.75 15.58 -16.54
CA ARG A 86 12.75 14.51 -16.75
C ARG A 86 13.27 13.97 -15.42
N PHE A 87 13.53 14.85 -14.45
CA PHE A 87 13.91 14.47 -13.10
C PHE A 87 12.80 13.68 -12.39
N ALA A 88 11.56 14.16 -12.46
CA ALA A 88 10.39 13.56 -11.85
C ALA A 88 10.13 12.13 -12.31
N LYS A 89 10.39 11.83 -13.59
CA LYS A 89 10.31 10.47 -14.14
C LYS A 89 11.17 9.49 -13.35
N GLY A 90 12.44 9.83 -13.21
CA GLY A 90 13.42 8.99 -12.55
C GLY A 90 13.21 8.97 -11.04
N TYR A 91 12.85 10.11 -10.44
CA TYR A 91 12.54 10.21 -9.03
C TYR A 91 11.34 9.32 -8.64
N HIS A 92 10.27 9.33 -9.44
CA HIS A 92 9.09 8.49 -9.20
C HIS A 92 9.42 7.00 -9.22
N ALA A 93 10.20 6.56 -10.22
CA ALA A 93 10.65 5.17 -10.31
C ALA A 93 11.53 4.79 -9.12
N PHE A 94 12.47 5.66 -8.73
CA PHE A 94 13.30 5.48 -7.55
C PHE A 94 12.46 5.38 -6.27
N TYR A 95 11.55 6.32 -6.05
CA TYR A 95 10.69 6.34 -4.87
C TYR A 95 9.86 5.06 -4.75
N LYS A 96 9.23 4.60 -5.85
CA LYS A 96 8.49 3.34 -5.86
C LYS A 96 9.38 2.14 -5.56
N ALA A 97 10.59 2.09 -6.11
CA ALA A 97 11.53 1.01 -5.85
C ALA A 97 12.01 0.99 -4.38
N GLU A 98 12.25 2.15 -3.79
CA GLU A 98 12.60 2.25 -2.37
C GLU A 98 11.44 1.82 -1.47
N LEU A 99 10.21 2.28 -1.73
CA LEU A 99 9.04 1.84 -0.99
C LEU A 99 8.85 0.32 -1.08
N GLN A 100 9.03 -0.26 -2.26
CA GLN A 100 8.95 -1.71 -2.43
C GLN A 100 10.04 -2.41 -1.62
N ARG A 101 11.28 -1.90 -1.63
CA ARG A 101 12.38 -2.48 -0.84
C ARG A 101 12.12 -2.41 0.66
N GLU A 102 11.61 -1.28 1.16
CA GLU A 102 11.26 -1.12 2.57
C GLU A 102 10.12 -2.07 2.96
N HIS A 103 9.12 -2.21 2.09
CA HIS A 103 8.03 -3.16 2.28
C HIS A 103 8.55 -4.60 2.32
N ASP A 104 9.34 -5.02 1.33
CA ASP A 104 9.93 -6.37 1.27
C ASP A 104 10.81 -6.67 2.50
N ALA A 105 11.65 -5.72 2.91
CA ALA A 105 12.49 -5.86 4.10
C ALA A 105 11.65 -6.00 5.38
N ARG A 106 10.53 -5.29 5.49
CA ARG A 106 9.58 -5.43 6.60
C ARG A 106 8.90 -6.80 6.58
N LEU A 107 8.50 -7.30 5.42
CA LEU A 107 7.92 -8.63 5.30
C LEU A 107 8.93 -9.73 5.68
N ASP A 108 10.17 -9.61 5.22
CA ASP A 108 11.23 -10.56 5.55
C ASP A 108 11.54 -10.55 7.05
N LYS A 109 11.58 -9.36 7.67
CA LYS A 109 11.72 -9.22 9.11
C LYS A 109 10.57 -9.90 9.86
N LEU A 110 9.32 -9.60 9.50
CA LEU A 110 8.13 -10.20 10.10
C LEU A 110 8.15 -11.73 9.97
N ALA A 111 8.49 -12.23 8.77
CA ALA A 111 8.54 -13.66 8.51
C ALA A 111 9.65 -14.37 9.32
N SER A 112 10.79 -13.69 9.51
CA SER A 112 11.90 -14.19 10.33
C SER A 112 11.51 -14.22 11.80
N GLU A 113 10.92 -13.14 12.32
CA GLU A 113 10.48 -13.04 13.73
C GLU A 113 9.38 -14.04 14.05
N ARG A 114 8.43 -14.26 13.12
CA ARG A 114 7.26 -15.11 13.38
C ARG A 114 7.52 -16.60 13.23
N TRP A 115 8.31 -16.98 12.24
CA TRP A 115 8.51 -18.40 11.92
C TRP A 115 9.97 -18.84 11.90
N GLY A 116 10.94 -17.92 11.81
CA GLY A 116 12.33 -18.28 11.60
C GLY A 116 12.49 -19.25 10.43
N ASN A 117 13.08 -20.42 10.70
CA ASN A 117 13.23 -21.51 9.71
C ASN A 117 12.20 -22.64 9.87
N ASN A 118 11.15 -22.45 10.67
CA ASN A 118 10.14 -23.47 10.93
C ASN A 118 9.12 -23.56 9.78
N THR A 119 9.42 -24.39 8.78
CA THR A 119 8.53 -24.59 7.62
C THR A 119 7.16 -25.16 8.00
N VAL A 120 7.08 -26.01 9.03
CA VAL A 120 5.80 -26.58 9.49
C VAL A 120 4.89 -25.49 10.05
N ALA A 121 5.45 -24.54 10.82
CA ALA A 121 4.70 -23.41 11.33
C ALA A 121 4.18 -22.50 10.20
N VAL A 122 5.00 -22.26 9.16
CA VAL A 122 4.59 -21.48 7.99
C VAL A 122 3.44 -22.17 7.25
N GLU A 123 3.56 -23.46 6.94
CA GLU A 123 2.52 -24.20 6.20
C GLU A 123 1.21 -24.28 7.00
N PHE A 124 1.28 -24.49 8.32
CA PHE A 124 0.10 -24.49 9.17
C PHE A 124 -0.63 -23.14 9.12
N GLU A 125 0.11 -22.06 9.30
CA GLU A 125 -0.47 -20.73 9.37
C GLU A 125 -0.96 -20.25 8.01
N TRP A 126 -0.24 -20.58 6.93
CA TRP A 126 -0.67 -20.37 5.55
C TRP A 126 -2.01 -21.07 5.27
N ALA A 127 -2.15 -22.34 5.66
CA ALA A 127 -3.39 -23.09 5.51
C ALA A 127 -4.54 -22.45 6.31
N LEU A 128 -4.26 -21.97 7.53
CA LEU A 128 -5.25 -21.27 8.34
C LEU A 128 -5.68 -19.94 7.72
N ILE A 129 -4.74 -19.15 7.19
CA ILE A 129 -5.04 -17.92 6.46
C ILE A 129 -5.95 -18.24 5.26
N ALA A 130 -5.61 -19.28 4.49
CA ALA A 130 -6.41 -19.73 3.36
C ALA A 130 -7.82 -20.16 3.77
N GLU A 131 -7.95 -20.89 4.87
CA GLU A 131 -9.24 -21.31 5.44
C GLU A 131 -10.09 -20.10 5.81
N LEU A 132 -9.54 -19.12 6.54
CA LEU A 132 -10.24 -17.91 6.98
C LEU A 132 -10.70 -16.99 5.84
N GLN A 133 -10.19 -17.20 4.64
CA GLN A 133 -10.65 -16.51 3.43
C GLN A 133 -11.96 -17.09 2.89
N THR A 134 -12.30 -18.33 3.26
CA THR A 134 -13.53 -19.00 2.85
C THR A 134 -14.72 -18.65 3.76
N LEU A 135 -15.95 -18.82 3.28
CA LEU A 135 -17.13 -18.60 4.11
C LEU A 135 -17.18 -19.57 5.30
N ASP A 136 -16.86 -20.84 5.07
CA ASP A 136 -16.91 -21.87 6.11
C ASP A 136 -15.82 -21.67 7.16
N GLY A 137 -14.61 -21.28 6.75
CA GLY A 137 -13.55 -20.93 7.70
C GLY A 137 -13.90 -19.72 8.57
N ARG A 138 -14.53 -18.69 8.01
CA ARG A 138 -15.03 -17.54 8.79
C ARG A 138 -16.14 -17.95 9.76
N ARG A 139 -17.05 -18.82 9.32
CA ARG A 139 -18.09 -19.39 10.20
C ARG A 139 -17.48 -20.21 11.33
N ALA A 140 -16.47 -21.05 11.05
CA ALA A 140 -15.77 -21.83 12.07
C ALA A 140 -15.09 -20.94 13.12
N LEU A 141 -14.44 -19.85 12.68
CA LEU A 141 -13.89 -18.83 13.57
C LEU A 141 -14.99 -18.17 14.41
N ALA A 142 -16.10 -17.78 13.80
CA ALA A 142 -17.23 -17.16 14.51
C ALA A 142 -17.79 -18.09 15.59
N LEU A 143 -18.04 -19.35 15.24
CA LEU A 143 -18.51 -20.37 16.18
C LEU A 143 -17.52 -20.59 17.33
N TRP A 144 -16.21 -20.59 17.04
CA TRP A 144 -15.20 -20.62 18.10
C TRP A 144 -15.29 -19.39 18.99
N MET A 145 -15.40 -18.17 18.45
CA MET A 145 -15.55 -16.95 19.25
C MET A 145 -16.84 -16.99 20.10
N HIS A 146 -17.94 -17.48 19.55
CA HIS A 146 -19.21 -17.65 20.28
C HIS A 146 -19.05 -18.65 21.44
N SER A 147 -18.31 -19.75 21.23
CA SER A 147 -18.02 -20.73 22.30
C SER A 147 -17.24 -20.12 23.46
N GLN A 148 -16.50 -19.03 23.22
CA GLN A 148 -15.78 -18.26 24.24
C GLN A 148 -16.66 -17.16 24.87
N GLY A 149 -17.96 -17.12 24.56
CA GLY A 149 -18.90 -16.09 25.02
C GLY A 149 -18.74 -14.74 24.33
N ARG A 150 -18.06 -14.69 23.16
CA ARG A 150 -17.75 -13.45 22.45
C ARG A 150 -18.65 -13.28 21.23
N HIS A 151 -19.18 -12.07 21.01
CA HIS A 151 -19.96 -11.70 19.82
C HIS A 151 -21.17 -12.59 19.54
N THR A 152 -21.79 -13.14 20.58
CA THR A 152 -22.96 -14.02 20.49
C THR A 152 -24.20 -13.33 19.87
N ASP A 153 -24.15 -12.02 19.72
CA ASP A 153 -25.17 -11.18 19.07
C ASP A 153 -24.89 -10.91 17.58
N THR A 154 -23.78 -11.44 17.03
CA THR A 154 -23.42 -11.34 15.62
C THR A 154 -23.63 -12.70 14.95
N PRO A 155 -24.41 -12.81 13.86
CA PRO A 155 -24.54 -14.08 13.13
C PRO A 155 -23.18 -14.58 12.61
N ALA A 156 -22.97 -15.90 12.61
CA ALA A 156 -21.68 -16.48 12.25
C ALA A 156 -21.28 -16.20 10.78
N GLU A 157 -22.26 -16.06 9.90
CA GLU A 157 -22.11 -15.66 8.50
C GLU A 157 -21.64 -14.21 8.31
N ASN A 158 -21.80 -13.36 9.33
CA ASN A 158 -21.47 -11.94 9.27
C ASN A 158 -20.07 -11.60 9.80
N PHE A 159 -19.25 -12.63 10.05
CA PHE A 159 -17.85 -12.47 10.41
C PHE A 159 -17.00 -12.27 9.16
N HIS A 160 -16.07 -11.32 9.24
CA HIS A 160 -15.10 -10.99 8.21
C HIS A 160 -13.70 -11.37 8.66
N SER A 161 -12.94 -11.94 7.73
CA SER A 161 -11.53 -12.30 7.94
C SER A 161 -10.70 -11.06 8.27
N PRO A 162 -9.67 -11.19 9.13
CA PRO A 162 -8.66 -10.13 9.28
C PRO A 162 -7.88 -9.90 7.98
N PHE A 163 -7.86 -10.90 7.08
CA PHE A 163 -7.13 -10.88 5.82
C PHE A 163 -8.00 -10.37 4.67
N PRO A 164 -7.52 -9.41 3.87
CA PRO A 164 -8.22 -9.00 2.66
C PRO A 164 -8.24 -10.12 1.61
N SER A 165 -9.21 -10.06 0.70
CA SER A 165 -9.40 -11.04 -0.38
C SER A 165 -8.13 -11.25 -1.21
N TRP A 166 -7.81 -12.52 -1.53
CA TRP A 166 -6.63 -12.96 -2.30
C TRP A 166 -6.31 -12.03 -3.48
N THR A 167 -5.26 -11.24 -3.35
CA THR A 167 -4.43 -10.88 -4.50
C THR A 167 -3.09 -11.56 -4.25
N LEU A 168 -2.90 -12.73 -4.85
CA LEU A 168 -1.60 -13.38 -4.84
C LEU A 168 -0.61 -12.47 -5.56
N LEU A 169 0.47 -12.13 -4.87
CA LEU A 169 1.52 -11.29 -5.44
C LEU A 169 2.52 -12.13 -6.26
N GLY A 170 2.33 -13.46 -6.30
CA GLY A 170 3.27 -14.39 -6.94
C GLY A 170 4.57 -14.51 -6.15
N LEU A 171 4.52 -14.24 -4.85
CA LEU A 171 5.68 -14.38 -3.96
C LEU A 171 5.75 -15.82 -3.45
N ASN A 172 6.85 -16.18 -2.77
CA ASN A 172 6.86 -17.46 -2.06
C ASN A 172 5.84 -17.45 -0.91
N LYS A 173 5.29 -18.62 -0.56
CA LYS A 173 4.25 -18.76 0.47
C LYS A 173 4.58 -18.05 1.78
N LYS A 174 5.85 -18.11 2.22
CA LYS A 174 6.30 -17.48 3.47
C LYS A 174 6.15 -15.95 3.43
N ARG A 175 6.55 -15.32 2.32
CA ARG A 175 6.42 -13.87 2.13
C ARG A 175 4.98 -13.45 1.86
N GLU A 176 4.18 -14.30 1.19
CA GLU A 176 2.73 -14.05 1.05
C GLU A 176 2.00 -14.11 2.38
N ALA A 177 2.30 -15.12 3.22
CA ALA A 177 1.77 -15.21 4.58
C ALA A 177 2.13 -13.96 5.40
N ALA A 178 3.41 -13.53 5.33
CA ALA A 178 3.86 -12.32 6.01
C ALA A 178 3.10 -11.08 5.52
N ASN A 179 2.85 -10.96 4.22
CA ASN A 179 2.07 -9.85 3.67
C ASN A 179 0.64 -9.81 4.19
N PHE A 180 -0.05 -10.96 4.28
CA PHE A 180 -1.39 -11.02 4.86
C PHE A 180 -1.39 -10.60 6.34
N LEU A 181 -0.39 -11.04 7.10
CA LEU A 181 -0.25 -10.64 8.50
C LEU A 181 0.09 -9.15 8.66
N ASP A 182 0.99 -8.61 7.84
CA ASP A 182 1.34 -7.19 7.87
C ASP A 182 0.13 -6.29 7.60
N GLN A 183 -0.74 -6.70 6.67
CA GLN A 183 -2.00 -6.01 6.40
C GLN A 183 -3.02 -6.19 7.54
N ALA A 184 -3.06 -7.36 8.17
CA ALA A 184 -3.91 -7.61 9.33
C ALA A 184 -3.47 -6.81 10.56
N ILE A 185 -2.17 -6.64 10.79
CA ILE A 185 -1.58 -5.86 11.91
C ILE A 185 -2.01 -4.39 11.85
N GLN A 186 -2.23 -3.84 10.65
CA GLN A 186 -2.77 -2.48 10.50
C GLN A 186 -4.23 -2.35 11.00
N ARG A 187 -4.87 -3.47 11.37
CA ARG A 187 -6.21 -3.57 11.95
C ARG A 187 -6.11 -4.19 13.35
N GLU A 188 -5.36 -3.56 14.23
CA GLU A 188 -5.08 -4.05 15.59
C GLU A 188 -6.36 -4.38 16.38
N SER A 189 -7.35 -3.50 16.28
CA SER A 189 -8.60 -3.62 17.03
C SER A 189 -9.72 -4.20 16.17
N ARG A 190 -10.39 -5.20 16.74
CA ARG A 190 -11.71 -5.65 16.27
C ARG A 190 -12.66 -4.46 16.19
N HIS A 191 -13.52 -4.43 15.19
CA HIS A 191 -14.61 -3.47 15.15
C HIS A 191 -15.87 -4.13 14.60
N THR A 192 -17.00 -3.74 15.18
CA THR A 192 -18.32 -4.17 14.72
C THR A 192 -18.98 -3.04 13.98
N THR A 193 -19.60 -3.36 12.84
CA THR A 193 -20.39 -2.42 12.05
C THR A 193 -21.83 -2.92 11.99
N ILE A 194 -22.79 -2.02 11.75
CA ILE A 194 -24.16 -2.39 11.44
C ILE A 194 -24.35 -2.09 9.95
N GLY A 195 -24.67 -3.12 9.17
CA GLY A 195 -24.88 -3.03 7.73
C GLY A 195 -26.13 -3.80 7.34
N PHE A 196 -26.96 -3.21 6.49
CA PHE A 196 -28.20 -3.83 5.97
C PHE A 196 -29.09 -4.47 7.06
N GLY A 197 -29.20 -3.81 8.22
CA GLY A 197 -30.02 -4.29 9.34
C GLY A 197 -29.40 -5.42 10.17
N SER A 198 -28.17 -5.83 9.89
CA SER A 198 -27.46 -6.88 10.64
C SER A 198 -26.11 -6.41 11.16
N ARG A 199 -25.67 -6.99 12.28
CA ARG A 199 -24.34 -6.70 12.83
C ARG A 199 -23.29 -7.52 12.08
N HIS A 200 -22.17 -6.89 11.77
CA HIS A 200 -20.99 -7.52 11.19
C HIS A 200 -19.80 -7.36 12.12
N CYS A 201 -18.96 -8.40 12.19
CA CYS A 201 -17.74 -8.39 13.00
C CYS A 201 -16.52 -8.47 12.10
N HIS A 202 -15.65 -7.47 12.16
CA HIS A 202 -14.34 -7.49 11.52
C HIS A 202 -13.30 -7.93 12.55
N VAL A 203 -12.78 -9.13 12.35
CA VAL A 203 -11.83 -9.76 13.24
C VAL A 203 -10.50 -8.99 13.18
N GLY A 204 -9.98 -8.59 14.35
CA GLY A 204 -8.68 -7.93 14.48
C GLY A 204 -7.54 -8.92 14.71
N THR A 205 -6.30 -8.43 14.70
CA THR A 205 -5.10 -9.27 14.87
C THR A 205 -5.10 -10.05 16.19
N ILE A 206 -5.51 -9.43 17.30
CA ILE A 206 -5.53 -10.07 18.63
C ILE A 206 -6.42 -11.33 18.63
N ASP A 207 -7.58 -11.25 17.98
CA ASP A 207 -8.54 -12.35 17.90
C ASP A 207 -8.01 -13.47 17.02
N TYR A 208 -7.33 -13.11 15.93
CA TYR A 208 -6.63 -14.05 15.09
C TYR A 208 -5.52 -14.80 15.84
N GLU A 209 -4.69 -14.12 16.63
CA GLU A 209 -3.62 -14.76 17.42
C GLU A 209 -4.18 -15.78 18.42
N GLN A 210 -5.28 -15.43 19.10
CA GLN A 210 -5.94 -16.34 20.04
C GLN A 210 -6.52 -17.57 19.30
N TYR A 211 -7.14 -17.36 18.13
CA TYR A 211 -7.65 -18.45 17.32
C TYR A 211 -6.52 -19.35 16.78
N LEU A 212 -5.41 -18.77 16.34
CA LEU A 212 -4.23 -19.50 15.90
C LEU A 212 -3.67 -20.39 17.02
N ALA A 213 -3.58 -19.86 18.24
CA ALA A 213 -3.15 -20.63 19.40
C ALA A 213 -4.10 -21.80 19.71
N ALA A 214 -5.42 -21.57 19.67
CA ALA A 214 -6.43 -22.61 19.85
C ALA A 214 -6.31 -23.71 18.77
N ARG A 215 -6.12 -23.32 17.51
CA ARG A 215 -5.95 -24.25 16.39
C ARG A 215 -4.66 -25.07 16.51
N LYS A 216 -3.55 -24.47 16.95
CA LYS A 216 -2.30 -25.18 17.23
C LYS A 216 -2.47 -26.19 18.38
N ALA A 217 -3.15 -25.79 19.46
CA ALA A 217 -3.42 -26.67 20.59
C ALA A 217 -4.28 -27.87 20.19
N ALA A 218 -5.35 -27.65 19.42
CA ALA A 218 -6.22 -28.71 18.91
C ALA A 218 -5.45 -29.70 18.00
N ALA A 219 -4.58 -29.19 17.12
CA ALA A 219 -3.74 -30.03 16.26
C ALA A 219 -2.77 -30.90 17.07
N ALA A 220 -2.13 -30.34 18.11
CA ALA A 220 -1.24 -31.09 18.99
C ALA A 220 -1.98 -32.18 19.78
N GLN A 221 -3.19 -31.87 20.27
CA GLN A 221 -4.04 -32.85 20.97
C GLN A 221 -4.45 -34.01 20.04
N ALA A 222 -4.85 -33.70 18.80
CA ALA A 222 -5.21 -34.71 17.82
C ALA A 222 -4.03 -35.63 17.48
N GLN A 223 -2.83 -35.08 17.29
CA GLN A 223 -1.61 -35.86 17.06
C GLN A 223 -1.29 -36.80 18.23
N ASN A 224 -1.40 -36.30 19.46
CA ASN A 224 -1.20 -37.12 20.67
C ASN A 224 -2.21 -38.27 20.77
N LEU A 225 -3.47 -38.03 20.39
CA LEU A 225 -4.51 -39.06 20.41
C LEU A 225 -4.22 -40.15 19.37
N VAL A 226 -3.86 -39.76 18.15
CA VAL A 226 -3.46 -40.70 17.09
C VAL A 226 -2.29 -41.55 17.55
N HIS A 227 -1.23 -40.94 18.10
CA HIS A 227 -0.07 -41.67 18.59
C HIS A 227 -0.41 -42.70 19.68
N LYS A 228 -1.28 -42.33 20.65
CA LYS A 228 -1.76 -43.26 21.69
C LYS A 228 -2.54 -44.44 21.12
N LEU A 229 -3.43 -44.18 20.16
CA LEU A 229 -4.25 -45.22 19.53
C LEU A 229 -3.39 -46.17 18.67
N THR A 230 -2.36 -45.65 17.99
CA THR A 230 -1.44 -46.49 17.19
C THR A 230 -0.56 -47.38 18.07
N HIS A 231 -0.08 -46.88 19.21
CA HIS A 231 0.71 -47.67 20.17
C HIS A 231 -0.12 -48.71 20.93
N GLN A 232 -1.41 -48.45 21.18
CA GLN A 232 -2.31 -49.45 21.79
C GLN A 232 -2.71 -50.57 20.82
N ALA A 233 -2.62 -50.36 19.50
CA ALA A 233 -2.92 -51.37 18.49
C ALA A 233 -1.71 -52.28 18.15
N THR A 234 -0.54 -52.01 18.72
CA THR A 234 0.72 -52.77 18.47
C THR A 234 1.14 -53.66 19.66
N HIS A 235 0.31 -53.75 20.70
CA HIS A 235 0.44 -54.66 21.84
C HIS A 235 -0.82 -55.51 21.96
#